data_AF-A0A1E4STK0-F1
#
_entry.id   AF-A0A1E4STK0-F1
#
_cell.length_a   1.000
_cell.length_b   1.000
_cell.length_c   1.000
_cell.angle_alpha   90.00
_cell.angle_beta   90.00
_cell.angle_gamma   90.00
#
_symmetry.space_group_name_H-M   'P 1'
#
loop_
_entity.id
_entity.type
_entity.pdbx_description
1 polymer ?
#
loop_
_entity_poly.entity_id
_entity_poly.type
_entity_poly.pdbx_seq_one_letter_code
_entity_poly.pdbx_strand_id
1 'polypeptide(L)'
;MSKSTKQYSYFDGHIANLTIRFCQDCKKQLFNKSLIMKESQLENNNDLILIYNQFKLLQLKISKEFQNVNLNLMKLIELIGKLENLNKLTINKIQSIEKTQTQQQQQTYKLDYLKLFKSLNQSILTNLSENLTIIRKYQQQQQQQQQQQQQQVTKHILTKKEIRELREKLMVLNEQKYMIENLYKDFKKQRKFNDLHTLDDNLNDLNDEINKIELQLGDDDLSFS
;
A
#
# COMPACT_ATOMS: atom_id res chain seq x y z
N MET A 1 46.71 -14.06 29.12
CA MET A 1 46.74 -15.23 28.21
C MET A 1 46.00 -16.41 28.85
N SER A 2 44.91 -16.91 28.26
CA SER A 2 44.10 -17.99 28.86
C SER A 2 44.32 -19.33 28.16
N LYS A 3 44.91 -20.30 28.87
CA LYS A 3 45.06 -21.70 28.39
C LYS A 3 43.68 -22.36 28.34
N SER A 4 43.38 -23.07 27.25
CA SER A 4 42.16 -23.87 27.09
C SER A 4 42.58 -25.25 26.63
N THR A 5 42.42 -26.23 27.49
CA THR A 5 42.73 -27.63 27.19
C THR A 5 41.42 -28.35 26.94
N LYS A 6 41.20 -28.87 25.73
CA LYS A 6 40.13 -29.83 25.46
C LYS A 6 40.78 -31.16 25.10
N GLN A 7 40.40 -32.20 25.83
CA GLN A 7 40.77 -33.58 25.52
C GLN A 7 39.74 -34.12 24.52
N TYR A 8 40.22 -34.61 23.37
CA TYR A 8 39.43 -35.40 22.45
C TYR A 8 40.07 -36.78 22.37
N SER A 9 39.30 -37.83 22.63
CA SER A 9 39.73 -39.22 22.47
C SER A 9 39.33 -39.71 21.08
N TYR A 10 40.30 -40.06 20.25
CA TYR A 10 40.12 -40.98 19.14
C TYR A 10 41.01 -42.20 19.36
N PHE A 11 40.52 -43.34 18.88
CA PHE A 11 41.13 -44.66 18.95
C PHE A 11 42.61 -44.64 18.54
N ASP A 12 43.38 -45.51 19.18
CA ASP A 12 44.83 -45.72 19.05
C ASP A 12 45.75 -44.83 19.93
N GLY A 13 45.75 -45.16 21.23
CA GLY A 13 46.99 -45.46 21.98
C GLY A 13 47.96 -44.34 22.37
N HIS A 14 47.90 -43.14 21.78
CA HIS A 14 48.79 -42.04 22.15
C HIS A 14 48.05 -40.70 22.26
N ILE A 15 47.82 -40.26 23.50
CA ILE A 15 47.23 -38.94 23.79
C ILE A 15 48.30 -37.87 23.59
N ALA A 16 48.46 -37.39 22.36
CA ALA A 16 49.21 -36.17 22.11
C ALA A 16 48.39 -34.97 22.62
N ASN A 17 48.76 -34.43 23.77
CA ASN A 17 48.19 -33.19 24.29
C ASN A 17 48.61 -32.02 23.39
N LEU A 18 47.81 -31.73 22.37
CA LEU A 18 48.06 -30.62 21.46
C LEU A 18 47.70 -29.29 22.15
N THR A 19 48.66 -28.70 22.86
CA THR A 19 48.49 -27.37 23.47
C THR A 19 48.82 -26.28 22.46
N ILE A 20 47.81 -25.75 21.78
CA ILE A 20 47.97 -24.58 20.90
C ILE A 20 47.76 -23.30 21.72
N ARG A 21 48.71 -22.37 21.62
CA ARG A 21 48.60 -21.02 22.21
C ARG A 21 47.93 -20.09 21.21
N PHE A 22 46.79 -19.54 21.60
CA PHE A 22 46.10 -18.50 20.85
C PHE A 22 46.14 -17.17 21.60
N CYS A 23 46.17 -16.07 20.85
CA CYS A 23 45.84 -14.77 21.41
C CYS A 23 44.38 -14.79 21.91
N GLN A 24 44.06 -14.00 22.94
CA GLN A 24 42.73 -14.06 23.56
C GLN A 24 41.62 -13.68 22.57
N ASP A 25 41.90 -12.78 21.64
CA ASP A 25 40.95 -12.37 20.59
C ASP A 25 40.85 -13.40 19.47
N CYS A 26 41.96 -14.01 19.07
CA CYS A 26 42.04 -15.11 18.10
C CYS A 26 41.24 -16.33 18.59
N LYS A 27 41.35 -16.65 19.89
CA LYS A 27 40.59 -17.71 20.55
C LYS A 27 39.09 -17.42 20.52
N LYS A 28 38.69 -16.18 20.82
CA LYS A 28 37.28 -15.76 20.74
C LYS A 28 36.80 -15.85 19.29
N GLN A 29 37.56 -15.37 18.31
CA GLN A 29 37.16 -15.34 16.91
C GLN A 29 37.00 -16.74 16.30
N LEU A 30 37.92 -17.67 16.61
CA LEU A 30 37.87 -19.06 16.13
C LEU A 30 36.81 -19.90 16.82
N PHE A 31 36.66 -19.79 18.15
CA PHE A 31 35.79 -20.66 18.93
C PHE A 31 34.41 -20.06 19.26
N ASN A 32 34.15 -18.77 19.00
CA ASN A 32 32.80 -18.19 19.13
C ASN A 32 31.81 -18.83 18.14
N LYS A 33 32.26 -19.28 16.96
CA LYS A 33 31.41 -20.09 16.05
C LYS A 33 30.92 -21.39 16.70
N SER A 34 31.72 -22.00 17.58
CA SER A 34 31.33 -23.20 18.34
C SER A 34 30.39 -22.88 19.50
N LEU A 35 30.38 -21.66 20.03
CA LEU A 35 29.40 -21.22 21.02
C LEU A 35 28.02 -21.00 20.38
N ILE A 36 27.97 -20.42 19.18
CA ILE A 36 26.74 -20.28 18.39
C ILE A 36 26.07 -21.65 18.15
N MET A 37 26.86 -22.68 17.80
CA MET A 37 26.34 -24.05 17.60
C MET A 37 26.00 -24.78 18.91
N LYS A 38 26.67 -24.45 20.02
CA LYS A 38 26.31 -25.01 21.34
C LYS A 38 25.06 -24.36 21.91
N GLU A 39 24.83 -23.08 21.61
CA GLU A 39 23.63 -22.34 22.04
C GLU A 39 22.42 -22.63 21.15
N SER A 40 22.62 -22.97 19.87
CA SER A 40 21.54 -23.53 19.03
C SER A 40 21.00 -24.87 19.54
N GLN A 41 21.74 -25.55 20.44
CA GLN A 41 21.29 -26.77 21.12
C GLN A 41 20.73 -26.52 22.52
N LEU A 42 20.94 -25.33 23.12
CA LEU A 42 20.47 -25.00 24.47
C LEU A 42 19.11 -24.31 24.48
N GLU A 43 18.68 -23.71 23.36
CA GLU A 43 17.34 -23.15 23.24
C GLU A 43 16.56 -23.89 22.15
N ASN A 44 15.62 -24.74 22.58
CA ASN A 44 14.53 -25.28 21.76
C ASN A 44 13.62 -24.19 21.15
N ASN A 45 13.97 -22.90 21.26
CA ASN A 45 13.23 -21.73 20.78
C ASN A 45 14.19 -20.66 20.24
N ASN A 46 14.93 -20.96 19.16
CA ASN A 46 15.65 -19.90 18.45
C ASN A 46 14.65 -19.06 17.66
N ASP A 47 14.08 -18.06 18.32
CA ASP A 47 13.05 -17.14 17.79
C ASP A 47 13.43 -16.58 16.41
N LEU A 48 14.72 -16.31 16.17
CA LEU A 48 15.20 -15.82 14.88
C LEU A 48 14.94 -16.82 13.76
N ILE A 49 15.24 -18.10 13.99
CA ILE A 49 15.04 -19.18 13.01
C ILE A 49 13.54 -19.41 12.79
N LEU A 50 12.74 -19.37 13.85
CA LEU A 50 11.29 -19.52 13.76
C LEU A 50 10.66 -18.39 12.94
N ILE A 51 11.00 -17.14 13.24
CA ILE A 51 10.51 -15.96 12.51
C ILE A 51 10.98 -16.01 11.05
N TYR A 52 12.23 -16.38 10.80
CA TYR A 52 12.77 -16.52 9.44
C TYR A 52 12.01 -17.58 8.63
N ASN A 53 11.78 -18.76 9.21
CA ASN A 53 11.06 -19.83 8.53
C ASN A 53 9.60 -19.44 8.25
N GLN A 54 8.94 -18.81 9.22
CA GLN A 54 7.58 -18.29 9.04
C GLN A 54 7.52 -17.21 7.95
N PHE A 55 8.48 -16.28 7.94
CA PHE A 55 8.62 -15.27 6.88
C PHE A 55 8.75 -15.94 5.51
N LYS A 56 9.64 -16.91 5.37
CA LYS A 56 9.86 -17.61 4.09
C LYS A 56 8.62 -18.37 3.61
N LEU A 57 7.90 -19.02 4.52
CA LEU A 57 6.65 -19.70 4.19
C LEU A 57 5.56 -18.70 3.72
N LEU A 58 5.44 -17.56 4.39
CA LEU A 58 4.50 -16.50 3.97
C LEU A 58 4.90 -15.91 2.62
N GLN A 59 6.19 -15.64 2.41
CA GLN A 59 6.71 -15.15 1.13
C GLN A 59 6.36 -16.10 -0.02
N LEU A 60 6.58 -17.40 0.15
CA LEU A 60 6.22 -18.41 -0.86
C LEU A 60 4.71 -18.48 -1.12
N LYS A 61 3.88 -18.41 -0.07
CA LYS A 61 2.42 -18.42 -0.23
C LYS A 61 1.94 -17.19 -0.99
N ILE A 62 2.45 -16.01 -0.65
CA ILE A 62 2.12 -14.75 -1.32
C ILE A 62 2.54 -14.80 -2.79
N SER A 63 3.77 -15.25 -3.09
CA SER A 63 4.24 -15.39 -4.47
C SER A 63 3.38 -16.36 -5.29
N LYS A 64 2.95 -17.48 -4.70
CA LYS A 64 2.03 -18.43 -5.35
C LYS A 64 0.67 -17.81 -5.63
N GLU A 65 0.11 -17.04 -4.71
CA GLU A 65 -1.17 -16.36 -4.93
C GLU A 65 -1.07 -15.28 -6.02
N PHE A 66 0.06 -14.58 -6.14
CA PHE A 66 0.29 -13.65 -7.25
C PHE A 66 0.42 -14.35 -8.62
N GLN A 67 0.81 -15.62 -8.65
CA GLN A 67 0.92 -16.42 -9.89
C GLN A 67 -0.41 -17.09 -10.28
N ASN A 68 -1.40 -17.11 -9.40
CA ASN A 68 -2.71 -17.70 -9.70
C ASN A 68 -3.48 -16.85 -10.71
N VAL A 69 -4.01 -17.50 -11.75
CA VAL A 69 -4.80 -16.86 -12.82
C VAL A 69 -6.06 -16.17 -12.25
N ASN A 70 -6.67 -16.77 -11.23
CA ASN A 70 -7.80 -16.20 -10.48
C ASN A 70 -7.30 -15.65 -9.14
N LEU A 71 -6.71 -14.45 -9.18
CA LEU A 71 -6.14 -13.81 -8.00
C LEU A 71 -7.22 -13.53 -6.95
N ASN A 72 -7.12 -14.16 -5.78
CA ASN A 72 -8.03 -13.92 -4.66
C ASN A 72 -7.48 -12.80 -3.76
N LEU A 73 -7.98 -11.58 -3.96
CA LEU A 73 -7.53 -10.40 -3.23
C LEU A 73 -7.73 -10.52 -1.71
N MET A 74 -8.83 -11.12 -1.26
CA MET A 74 -9.12 -11.29 0.17
C MET A 74 -8.11 -12.20 0.87
N LYS A 75 -7.78 -13.32 0.22
CA LYS A 75 -6.76 -14.26 0.72
C LYS A 75 -5.38 -13.62 0.75
N LEU A 76 -5.05 -12.79 -0.24
CA LEU A 76 -3.78 -12.09 -0.32
C LEU A 76 -3.65 -11.01 0.76
N ILE A 77 -4.73 -10.26 1.04
CA ILE A 77 -4.82 -9.33 2.17
C ILE A 77 -4.61 -10.08 3.50
N GLU A 78 -5.22 -11.25 3.69
CA GLU A 78 -5.04 -12.05 4.89
C GLU A 78 -3.58 -12.50 5.09
N LEU A 79 -2.93 -12.98 4.02
CA LEU A 79 -1.52 -13.40 4.06
C LEU A 79 -0.59 -12.23 4.38
N ILE A 80 -0.86 -11.04 3.85
CA ILE A 80 -0.10 -9.84 4.15
C ILE A 80 -0.35 -9.36 5.58
N GLY A 81 -1.59 -9.44 6.08
CA GLY A 81 -1.88 -9.17 7.49
C GLY A 81 -1.11 -10.09 8.44
N LYS A 82 -0.93 -11.37 8.07
CA LYS A 82 -0.06 -12.30 8.81
C LYS A 82 1.41 -11.87 8.76
N LEU A 83 1.87 -11.39 7.60
CA LEU A 83 3.23 -10.86 7.44
C LEU A 83 3.46 -9.56 8.25
N GLU A 84 2.47 -8.68 8.33
CA GLU A 84 2.51 -7.48 9.18
C GLU A 84 2.57 -7.83 10.66
N ASN A 85 1.81 -8.84 11.10
CA ASN A 85 1.87 -9.33 12.48
C ASN A 85 3.26 -9.92 12.80
N LEU A 86 3.85 -10.67 11.87
CA LEU A 86 5.22 -11.17 11.99
C LEU A 86 6.24 -10.01 12.11
N ASN A 87 6.05 -8.95 11.34
CA ASN A 87 6.87 -7.74 11.41
C ASN A 87 6.78 -7.09 12.80
N LYS A 88 5.57 -6.94 13.35
CA LYS A 88 5.35 -6.41 14.71
C LYS A 88 6.07 -7.24 15.78
N LEU A 89 5.98 -8.57 15.69
CA LEU A 89 6.71 -9.48 16.59
C LEU A 89 8.23 -9.28 16.51
N THR A 90 8.75 -9.14 15.28
CA THR A 90 10.18 -8.90 15.03
C THR A 90 10.64 -7.58 15.64
N ILE A 91 9.87 -6.49 15.47
CA ILE A 91 10.14 -5.17 16.06
C ILE A 91 10.14 -5.25 17.59
N ASN A 92 9.12 -5.88 18.18
CA ASN A 92 9.05 -6.04 19.64
C ASN A 92 10.26 -6.80 20.18
N LYS A 93 10.74 -7.83 19.45
CA LYS A 93 11.94 -8.58 19.85
C LYS A 93 13.19 -7.71 19.74
N ILE A 94 13.37 -6.95 18.66
CA ILE A 94 14.46 -5.98 18.50
C ILE A 94 14.49 -5.01 19.68
N GLN A 95 13.36 -4.39 20.01
CA GLN A 95 13.26 -3.45 21.13
C GLN A 95 13.58 -4.10 22.48
N SER A 96 13.15 -5.34 22.70
CA SER A 96 13.49 -6.07 23.93
C SER A 96 15.01 -6.31 24.06
N ILE A 97 15.67 -6.67 22.95
CA ILE A 97 17.13 -6.89 22.91
C ILE A 97 17.86 -5.57 23.15
N GLU A 98 17.41 -4.47 22.53
CA GLU A 98 18.00 -3.13 22.69
C GLU A 98 17.88 -2.59 24.12
N LYS A 99 16.71 -2.74 24.76
CA LYS A 99 16.51 -2.37 26.17
C LYS A 99 17.43 -3.15 27.11
N THR A 100 17.68 -4.42 26.80
CA THR A 100 18.59 -5.27 27.59
C THR A 100 20.07 -4.95 27.34
N GLN A 101 20.41 -4.24 26.25
CA GLN A 101 21.78 -3.76 25.99
C GLN A 101 22.11 -2.48 26.78
N THR A 102 21.11 -1.64 27.07
CA THR A 102 21.33 -0.36 27.78
C THR A 102 21.62 -0.54 29.27
N GLN A 103 21.18 -1.65 29.87
CA GLN A 103 21.27 -1.90 31.32
C GLN A 103 22.49 -2.72 31.75
N GLN A 104 23.15 -3.43 30.84
CA GLN A 104 24.30 -4.28 31.15
C GLN A 104 25.32 -4.18 30.02
N GLN A 105 26.56 -3.79 30.32
CA GLN A 105 27.70 -3.91 29.39
C GLN A 105 27.90 -5.38 29.02
N GLN A 106 27.20 -5.89 28.01
CA GLN A 106 27.26 -7.30 27.63
C GLN A 106 27.63 -7.50 26.16
N GLN A 107 28.77 -8.18 25.99
CA GLN A 107 29.19 -9.16 24.98
C GLN A 107 28.84 -8.91 23.50
N THR A 108 29.89 -8.96 22.66
CA THR A 108 29.85 -8.85 21.18
C THR A 108 28.82 -9.77 20.49
N TYR A 109 28.51 -10.93 21.09
CA TYR A 109 27.55 -11.89 20.55
C TYR A 109 26.09 -11.34 20.48
N LYS A 110 25.64 -10.64 21.52
CA LYS A 110 24.28 -10.07 21.58
C LYS A 110 24.07 -8.96 20.55
N LEU A 111 25.16 -8.30 20.15
CA LEU A 111 25.19 -7.29 19.10
C LEU A 111 25.01 -7.92 17.70
N ASP A 112 25.66 -9.05 17.43
CA ASP A 112 25.53 -9.73 16.14
C ASP A 112 24.15 -10.36 15.96
N TYR A 113 23.55 -10.89 17.04
CA TYR A 113 22.17 -11.38 17.03
C TYR A 113 21.16 -10.24 16.77
N LEU A 114 21.37 -9.05 17.34
CA LEU A 114 20.57 -7.87 17.06
C LEU A 114 20.68 -7.43 15.59
N LYS A 115 21.88 -7.46 14.99
CA LYS A 115 22.07 -7.14 13.56
C LYS A 115 21.31 -8.11 12.66
N LEU A 116 21.31 -9.40 12.98
CA LEU A 116 20.54 -10.41 12.23
C LEU A 116 19.04 -10.14 12.30
N PHE A 117 18.52 -9.83 13.49
CA PHE A 117 17.11 -9.44 13.64
C PHE A 117 16.76 -8.16 12.86
N LYS A 118 17.62 -7.14 12.88
CA LYS A 118 17.42 -5.91 12.11
C LYS A 118 17.44 -6.17 10.60
N SER A 119 18.35 -7.02 10.13
CA SER A 119 18.41 -7.44 8.72
C SER A 119 17.16 -8.22 8.29
N LEU A 120 16.67 -9.11 9.16
CA LEU A 120 15.42 -9.85 8.94
C LEU A 120 14.22 -8.89 8.88
N ASN A 121 14.12 -7.95 9.82
CA ASN A 121 13.08 -6.92 9.84
C ASN A 121 13.09 -6.07 8.57
N GLN A 122 14.28 -5.66 8.10
CA GLN A 122 14.41 -4.93 6.84
C GLN A 122 13.89 -5.75 5.65
N SER A 123 14.20 -7.05 5.62
CA SER A 123 13.73 -7.96 4.56
C SER A 123 12.21 -8.12 4.58
N ILE A 124 11.60 -8.23 5.76
CA ILE A 124 10.14 -8.29 5.95
C ILE A 124 9.49 -6.98 5.48
N LEU A 125 10.05 -5.82 5.87
CA LEU A 125 9.57 -4.50 5.47
C LEU A 125 9.62 -4.28 3.96
N THR A 126 10.73 -4.62 3.32
CA THR A 126 10.86 -4.53 1.86
C THR A 126 9.79 -5.39 1.19
N ASN A 127 9.60 -6.64 1.63
CA ASN A 127 8.59 -7.52 1.05
C ASN A 127 7.16 -7.00 1.25
N LEU A 128 6.84 -6.42 2.42
CA LEU A 128 5.56 -5.75 2.66
C LEU A 128 5.34 -4.60 1.69
N SER A 129 6.35 -3.74 1.52
CA SER A 129 6.25 -2.57 0.63
C SER A 129 6.02 -2.95 -0.84
N GLU A 130 6.69 -4.01 -1.30
CA GLU A 130 6.55 -4.55 -2.66
C GLU A 130 5.13 -5.09 -2.86
N ASN A 131 4.64 -5.93 -1.94
CA ASN A 131 3.33 -6.55 -2.05
C ASN A 131 2.19 -5.51 -1.99
N LEU A 132 2.31 -4.49 -1.11
CA LEU A 132 1.34 -3.39 -1.04
C LEU A 132 1.28 -2.58 -2.33
N THR A 133 2.43 -2.39 -2.99
CA THR A 133 2.49 -1.68 -4.27
C THR A 133 1.77 -2.46 -5.38
N ILE A 134 1.95 -3.79 -5.42
CA ILE A 134 1.27 -4.65 -6.41
C ILE A 134 -0.25 -4.62 -6.19
N ILE A 135 -0.71 -4.69 -4.94
CA ILE A 135 -2.16 -4.59 -4.62
C ILE A 135 -2.73 -3.25 -5.04
N ARG A 136 -2.06 -2.14 -4.74
CA ARG A 136 -2.52 -0.81 -5.15
C ARG A 136 -2.66 -0.71 -6.65
N LYS A 137 -1.68 -1.21 -7.41
CA LYS A 137 -1.75 -1.26 -8.88
C LYS A 137 -2.92 -2.11 -9.36
N TYR A 138 -3.14 -3.28 -8.76
CA TYR A 138 -4.27 -4.15 -9.09
C TYR A 138 -5.63 -3.51 -8.78
N GLN A 139 -5.77 -2.85 -7.62
CA GLN A 139 -6.96 -2.10 -7.23
C GLN A 139 -7.22 -0.93 -8.18
N GLN A 140 -6.19 -0.18 -8.57
CA GLN A 140 -6.29 0.90 -9.54
C GLN A 140 -6.71 0.39 -10.92
N GLN A 141 -6.14 -0.72 -11.39
CA GLN A 141 -6.55 -1.35 -12.65
C GLN A 141 -8.00 -1.82 -12.62
N GLN A 142 -8.45 -2.42 -11.51
CA GLN A 142 -9.85 -2.81 -11.33
C GLN A 142 -10.79 -1.60 -11.30
N GLN A 143 -10.41 -0.51 -10.64
CA GLN A 143 -11.16 0.75 -10.65
C GLN A 143 -11.20 1.38 -12.04
N GLN A 144 -10.09 1.36 -12.79
CA GLN A 144 -10.06 1.85 -14.18
C GLN A 144 -10.92 0.98 -15.10
N GLN A 145 -10.91 -0.34 -14.94
CA GLN A 145 -11.80 -1.24 -15.70
C GLN A 145 -13.27 -1.01 -15.34
N GLN A 146 -13.58 -0.79 -14.06
CA GLN A 146 -14.94 -0.42 -13.63
C GLN A 146 -15.34 0.96 -14.16
N GLN A 147 -14.43 1.93 -14.19
CA GLN A 147 -14.67 3.26 -14.78
C GLN A 147 -14.83 3.19 -16.30
N GLN A 148 -14.08 2.34 -17.01
CA GLN A 148 -14.24 2.10 -18.44
C GLN A 148 -15.55 1.36 -18.77
N GLN A 149 -15.96 0.40 -17.93
CA GLN A 149 -17.28 -0.25 -18.03
C GLN A 149 -18.41 0.73 -17.69
N GLN A 150 -18.23 1.63 -16.72
CA GLN A 150 -19.18 2.70 -16.42
C GLN A 150 -19.22 3.75 -17.53
N GLN A 151 -18.09 4.08 -18.18
CA GLN A 151 -18.04 4.99 -19.34
C GLN A 151 -18.71 4.38 -20.58
N GLN A 152 -18.73 3.05 -20.73
CA GLN A 152 -19.56 2.37 -21.74
C GLN A 152 -21.06 2.35 -21.36
N VAL A 153 -21.41 2.49 -20.08
CA VAL A 153 -22.80 2.58 -19.59
C VAL A 153 -23.29 4.04 -19.49
N THR A 154 -22.42 5.05 -19.53
CA THR A 154 -22.78 6.47 -19.65
C THR A 154 -22.77 6.97 -21.10
N LYS A 155 -23.26 6.16 -22.04
CA LYS A 155 -24.11 6.70 -23.10
C LYS A 155 -25.54 6.54 -22.59
N HIS A 156 -25.92 7.38 -21.62
CA HIS A 156 -27.26 7.38 -21.07
C HIS A 156 -28.21 7.83 -22.17
N ILE A 157 -28.79 6.88 -22.90
CA ILE A 157 -29.94 7.15 -23.77
C ILE A 157 -31.00 7.75 -22.82
N LEU A 158 -31.27 9.06 -22.89
CA LEU A 158 -32.32 9.63 -22.08
C LEU A 158 -33.61 8.88 -22.38
N THR A 159 -34.34 8.53 -21.33
CA THR A 159 -35.66 7.94 -21.52
C THR A 159 -36.55 8.98 -22.22
N LYS A 160 -37.54 8.53 -23.00
CA LYS A 160 -38.50 9.42 -23.68
C LYS A 160 -39.16 10.44 -22.72
N LYS A 161 -39.24 10.09 -21.43
CA LYS A 161 -39.77 10.96 -20.38
C LYS A 161 -38.78 12.08 -20.04
N GLU A 162 -37.50 11.78 -19.85
CA GLU A 162 -36.46 12.78 -19.54
C GLU A 162 -36.22 13.72 -20.72
N ILE A 163 -36.23 13.22 -21.96
CA ILE A 163 -36.17 14.08 -23.16
C ILE A 163 -37.34 15.08 -23.17
N ARG A 164 -38.54 14.63 -22.80
CA ARG A 164 -39.73 15.49 -22.74
C ARG A 164 -39.60 16.54 -21.64
N GLU A 165 -39.18 16.13 -20.43
CA GLU A 165 -38.97 17.04 -19.30
C GLU A 165 -37.88 18.10 -19.61
N LEU A 166 -36.79 17.70 -20.26
CA LEU A 166 -35.74 18.64 -20.69
C LEU A 166 -36.21 19.61 -21.78
N ARG A 167 -37.00 19.15 -22.76
CA ARG A 167 -37.60 20.03 -23.78
C ARG A 167 -38.60 21.00 -23.18
N GLU A 168 -39.42 20.55 -22.23
CA GLU A 168 -40.35 21.42 -21.49
C GLU A 168 -39.57 22.45 -20.66
N LYS A 169 -38.49 22.05 -19.97
CA LYS A 169 -37.61 22.97 -19.24
C LYS A 169 -36.94 23.98 -20.17
N LEU A 170 -36.44 23.54 -21.33
CA LEU A 170 -35.83 24.40 -22.35
C LEU A 170 -36.82 25.44 -22.88
N MET A 171 -38.09 25.05 -23.08
CA MET A 171 -39.14 25.98 -23.51
C MET A 171 -39.37 27.09 -22.47
N VAL A 172 -39.47 26.73 -21.19
CA VAL A 172 -39.67 27.70 -20.10
C VAL A 172 -38.47 28.65 -19.97
N LEU A 173 -37.24 28.14 -20.03
CA LEU A 173 -36.03 28.97 -19.94
C LEU A 173 -35.91 29.94 -21.11
N ASN A 174 -36.26 29.51 -22.33
CA ASN A 174 -36.29 30.40 -23.50
C ASN A 174 -37.35 31.49 -23.38
N GLU A 175 -38.53 31.17 -22.82
CA GLU A 175 -39.57 32.15 -22.55
C GLU A 175 -39.11 33.17 -21.48
N GLN A 176 -38.48 32.71 -20.40
CA GLN A 176 -37.89 33.57 -19.37
C GLN A 176 -36.81 34.48 -19.96
N LYS A 177 -35.91 33.94 -20.79
CA LYS A 177 -34.89 34.72 -21.51
C LYS A 177 -35.54 35.81 -22.36
N TYR A 178 -36.57 35.48 -23.14
CA TYR A 178 -37.27 36.46 -23.96
C TYR A 178 -37.92 37.58 -23.13
N MET A 179 -38.52 37.25 -21.98
CA MET A 179 -39.08 38.23 -21.05
C MET A 179 -38.00 39.18 -20.52
N ILE A 180 -36.84 38.64 -20.10
CA ILE A 180 -35.72 39.44 -19.58
C ILE A 180 -35.10 40.30 -20.69
N GLU A 181 -34.94 39.79 -21.91
CA GLU A 181 -34.46 40.57 -23.06
C GLU A 181 -35.39 41.75 -23.40
N ASN A 182 -36.71 41.56 -23.26
CA ASN A 182 -37.68 42.65 -23.45
C ASN A 182 -37.61 43.68 -22.33
N LEU A 183 -37.51 43.22 -21.07
CA LEU A 183 -37.29 44.10 -19.92
C LEU A 183 -35.99 44.90 -20.07
N TYR A 184 -34.92 44.26 -20.55
CA TYR A 184 -33.64 44.89 -20.83
C TYR A 184 -33.78 46.01 -21.86
N LYS A 185 -34.49 45.76 -22.97
CA LYS A 185 -34.77 46.78 -23.99
C LYS A 185 -35.57 47.95 -23.41
N ASP A 186 -36.54 47.69 -22.55
CA ASP A 186 -37.36 48.74 -21.95
C ASP A 186 -36.61 49.54 -20.89
N PHE A 187 -35.76 48.90 -20.09
CA PHE A 187 -34.90 49.57 -19.12
C PHE A 187 -33.83 50.43 -19.81
N LYS A 188 -33.32 49.97 -20.95
CA LYS A 188 -32.41 50.72 -21.83
C LYS A 188 -33.10 51.97 -22.41
N LYS A 189 -34.37 51.86 -22.84
CA LYS A 189 -35.18 53.03 -23.26
C LYS A 189 -35.41 54.01 -22.11
N GLN A 190 -35.63 53.50 -20.89
CA GLN A 190 -35.86 54.29 -19.68
C GLN A 190 -34.58 54.84 -19.03
N ARG A 191 -33.39 54.56 -19.60
CA ARG A 191 -32.08 54.98 -19.07
C ARG A 191 -31.80 54.51 -17.62
N LYS A 192 -32.37 53.37 -17.22
CA LYS A 192 -32.16 52.74 -15.91
C LYS A 192 -30.94 51.82 -15.93
N PHE A 193 -29.76 52.41 -16.11
CA PHE A 193 -28.53 51.65 -16.35
C PHE A 193 -28.06 50.82 -15.14
N ASN A 194 -28.41 51.22 -13.92
CA ASN A 194 -28.02 50.49 -12.71
C ASN A 194 -28.68 49.10 -12.63
N ASP A 195 -29.89 48.97 -13.15
CA ASP A 195 -30.65 47.71 -13.14
C ASP A 195 -30.34 46.81 -14.34
N LEU A 196 -29.66 47.36 -15.37
CA LEU A 196 -29.25 46.57 -16.55
C LEU A 196 -28.19 45.54 -16.20
N HIS A 197 -27.30 45.83 -15.26
CA HIS A 197 -26.26 44.88 -14.85
C HIS A 197 -26.86 43.59 -14.28
N THR A 198 -27.87 43.73 -13.42
CA THR A 198 -28.61 42.59 -12.84
C THR A 198 -29.35 41.79 -13.92
N LEU A 199 -29.89 42.46 -14.94
CA LEU A 199 -30.55 41.79 -16.06
C LEU A 199 -29.54 41.08 -16.97
N ASP A 200 -28.35 41.66 -17.18
CA ASP A 200 -27.25 41.02 -17.93
C ASP A 200 -26.76 39.75 -17.22
N ASP A 201 -26.60 39.79 -15.89
CA ASP A 201 -26.21 38.62 -15.09
C ASP A 201 -27.28 37.51 -15.19
N ASN A 202 -28.56 37.86 -15.07
CA ASN A 202 -29.67 36.92 -15.23
C ASN A 202 -29.72 36.32 -16.66
N LEU A 203 -29.43 37.11 -17.70
CA LEU A 203 -29.37 36.60 -19.07
C LEU A 203 -28.20 35.64 -19.26
N ASN A 204 -27.04 35.92 -18.66
CA ASN A 204 -25.89 35.02 -18.72
C ASN A 204 -26.19 33.69 -18.04
N ASP A 205 -26.79 33.71 -16.84
CA ASP A 205 -27.17 32.50 -16.12
C ASP A 205 -28.20 31.65 -16.91
N LEU A 206 -29.22 32.30 -17.49
CA LEU A 206 -30.20 31.62 -18.33
C LEU A 206 -29.57 31.02 -19.60
N ASN A 207 -28.65 31.76 -20.25
CA ASN A 207 -27.94 31.25 -21.43
C ASN A 207 -27.07 30.04 -21.09
N ASP A 208 -26.38 30.07 -19.95
CA ASP A 208 -25.56 28.94 -19.48
C ASP A 208 -26.41 27.71 -19.18
N GLU A 209 -27.60 27.89 -18.60
CA GLU A 209 -28.53 26.79 -18.34
C GLU A 209 -29.15 26.23 -19.63
N ILE A 210 -29.51 27.09 -20.58
CA ILE A 210 -29.99 26.71 -21.92
C ILE A 210 -28.92 25.89 -22.65
N ASN A 211 -27.67 26.38 -22.71
CA ASN A 211 -26.57 25.70 -23.38
C ASN A 211 -26.31 24.30 -22.80
N LYS A 212 -26.40 24.15 -21.47
CA LYS A 212 -26.25 22.83 -20.81
C LYS A 212 -27.35 21.85 -21.23
N ILE A 213 -28.59 22.31 -21.29
CA ILE A 213 -29.73 21.45 -21.68
C ILE A 213 -29.68 21.12 -23.19
N GLU A 214 -29.28 22.06 -24.04
CA GLU A 214 -29.09 21.82 -25.47
C GLU A 214 -27.98 20.81 -25.76
N LEU A 215 -26.86 20.87 -25.03
CA LEU A 215 -25.81 19.85 -25.11
C LEU A 215 -26.32 18.47 -24.70
N GLN A 216 -27.07 18.38 -23.60
CA GLN A 216 -27.66 17.13 -23.13
C GLN A 216 -28.66 16.52 -24.13
N LEU A 217 -29.42 17.36 -24.86
CA LEU A 217 -30.34 16.90 -25.90
C LEU A 217 -29.64 16.59 -27.22
N GLY A 218 -28.57 17.31 -27.57
CA GLY A 218 -27.82 17.15 -28.82
C GLY A 218 -26.97 15.88 -28.86
N ASP A 219 -26.40 15.48 -27.72
CA ASP A 219 -25.66 14.21 -27.58
C ASP A 219 -26.57 12.98 -27.77
N ASP A 220 -27.88 13.17 -27.55
CA ASP A 220 -28.90 12.14 -27.64
C ASP A 220 -29.52 11.97 -29.03
N ASP A 221 -29.75 13.05 -29.78
CA ASP A 221 -30.30 12.99 -31.16
C ASP A 221 -29.34 12.28 -32.13
N LEU A 222 -28.03 12.42 -31.92
CA LEU A 222 -26.97 11.71 -32.65
C LEU A 222 -26.88 10.21 -32.34
N SER A 223 -27.63 9.72 -31.35
CA SER A 223 -27.65 8.32 -30.96
C SER A 223 -28.77 7.49 -31.61
N PHE A 224 -29.70 8.14 -32.33
CA PHE A 224 -30.87 7.51 -32.97
C PHE A 224 -30.92 7.63 -34.49
N SER A 225 -29.86 8.13 -35.15
CA SER A 225 -29.72 8.14 -36.61
C SER A 225 -29.01 6.89 -37.13
#